data_AF-A0A1V4AY22-F1
#
_entry.id   AF-A0A1V4AY22-F1
#
_cell.length_a   1.000
_cell.length_b   1.000
_cell.length_c   1.000
_cell.angle_alpha   90.00
_cell.angle_beta   90.00
_cell.angle_gamma   90.00
#
_symmetry.space_group_name_H-M   'P 1'
#
loop_
_entity.id
_entity.type
_entity.pdbx_description
1 polymer ?
#
loop_
_entity_poly.entity_id
_entity_poly.type
_entity_poly.pdbx_seq_one_letter_code
_entity_poly.pdbx_strand_id
1 'polypeptide(L)' 'MSVVLVFGVIYNLIPNAISKPGLGNSIYFSLMTFITLGSEIQVMSDWGKILTVIEAIAGYIMTGLLIAILVRRTIGE' A
#
# COMPACT_ATOMS: atom_id res chain seq x y z
N MET A 1 8.77 -0.65 -5.25
CA MET A 1 9.19 -1.10 -3.91
C MET A 1 9.45 0.05 -2.94
N SER A 2 10.03 1.17 -3.38
CA SER A 2 10.28 2.32 -2.49
C SER A 2 9.02 2.90 -1.84
N VAL A 3 7.88 2.90 -2.53
CA VAL A 3 6.59 3.38 -1.99
C VAL A 3 6.15 2.58 -0.76
N VAL A 4 6.16 1.24 -0.85
CA VAL A 4 5.79 0.34 0.25
C VAL A 4 6.70 0.51 1.47
N LEU A 5 8.00 0.73 1.25
CA LEU A 5 8.94 0.95 2.36
C LEU A 5 8.70 2.30 3.03
N VAL A 6 8.42 3.36 2.26
CA VAL A 6 8.12 4.69 2.79
C VAL A 6 6.83 4.67 3.61
N PHE A 7 5.74 4.10 3.07
CA PHE A 7 4.48 3.99 3.80
C PHE A 7 4.58 3.06 5.01
N GLY A 8 5.29 1.93 4.90
CA GLY A 8 5.55 1.02 6.02
C GLY A 8 6.31 1.67 7.19
N VAL A 9 7.23 2.61 6.91
CA VAL A 9 7.91 3.41 7.93
C VAL A 9 6.97 4.47 8.52
N ILE A 10 6.14 5.12 7.70
CA ILE A 10 5.16 6.12 8.19
C ILE A 10 4.13 5.46 9.12
N TYR A 11 3.60 4.28 8.80
CA TYR A 11 2.69 3.56 9.70
C TYR A 11 3.34 3.14 11.01
N ASN A 12 4.66 2.91 11.02
CA ASN A 12 5.39 2.59 12.25
C ASN A 12 5.66 3.84 13.10
N LEU A 13 5.76 5.02 12.48
CA LEU A 13 5.92 6.30 13.18
C LEU A 13 4.62 6.80 13.80
N ILE A 14 3.45 6.37 13.29
CA ILE A 14 2.15 6.75 13.83
C ILE A 14 1.74 5.74 14.92
N PRO A 15 1.76 6.13 16.21
CA PRO A 15 1.32 5.25 17.29
C PRO A 15 -0.15 4.88 17.10
N ASN A 16 -0.48 3.60 17.29
CA ASN A 16 -1.83 3.03 17.10
C ASN A 16 -2.40 3.13 15.67
N ALA A 17 -1.56 3.28 14.64
CA ALA A 17 -2.05 3.24 13.26
C ALA A 17 -2.67 1.88 12.89
N ILE A 18 -2.10 0.79 13.39
CA ILE A 18 -2.42 -0.59 13.03
C ILE A 18 -2.62 -1.46 14.27
N SER A 19 -3.55 -2.41 14.17
CA SER A 19 -3.98 -3.28 15.27
C SER A 19 -2.85 -4.15 15.84
N LYS A 20 -1.84 -4.49 15.03
CA LYS A 20 -0.61 -5.15 15.48
C LYS A 20 0.60 -4.24 15.25
N PRO A 21 1.07 -3.51 16.28
CA PRO A 21 2.24 -2.66 16.16
C PRO A 21 3.51 -3.49 15.88
N GLY A 22 4.40 -2.96 15.02
CA GLY A 22 5.70 -3.56 14.68
C GLY A 22 6.11 -3.32 13.23
N LEU A 23 7.41 -3.08 13.00
CA LEU A 23 7.98 -2.74 11.68
C LEU A 23 7.67 -3.79 10.59
N GLY A 24 7.74 -5.08 10.93
CA GLY A 24 7.41 -6.15 9.98
C GLY A 24 5.94 -6.14 9.58
N ASN A 25 5.06 -5.88 10.54
CA ASN A 25 3.62 -5.84 10.32
C ASN A 25 3.19 -4.57 9.56
N SER A 26 3.85 -3.43 9.80
CA SER A 26 3.56 -2.19 9.08
C SER A 26 4.00 -2.26 7.62
N ILE A 27 5.15 -2.89 7.32
CA ILE A 27 5.59 -3.14 5.95
C ILE A 27 4.67 -4.15 5.27
N TYR A 28 4.25 -5.22 5.96
CA TYR A 28 3.29 -6.19 5.42
C TYR A 28 1.93 -5.55 5.12
N PHE A 29 1.43 -4.72 6.04
CA PHE A 29 0.20 -3.96 5.85
C PHE A 29 0.28 -3.00 4.66
N SER A 30 1.38 -2.25 4.54
CA SER A 30 1.64 -1.35 3.41
C SER A 30 1.74 -2.12 2.09
N LEU A 31 2.40 -3.29 2.08
CA LEU A 31 2.47 -4.14 0.89
C LEU A 31 1.07 -4.62 0.46
N MET A 32 0.30 -5.15 1.40
CA MET A 32 -1.08 -5.60 1.19
C MET A 32 -1.98 -4.46 0.68
N THR A 33 -1.87 -3.29 1.28
CA THR A 33 -2.61 -2.08 0.85
C THR A 33 -2.20 -1.64 -0.55
N PHE A 34 -0.91 -1.64 -0.86
CA PHE A 34 -0.37 -1.23 -2.15
C PHE A 34 -0.82 -2.15 -3.29
N ILE A 35 -0.88 -3.46 -3.05
CA ILE A 35 -1.39 -4.44 -4.01
C ILE A 35 -2.92 -4.60 -3.93
N THR A 36 -3.59 -3.81 -3.08
CA THR A 36 -5.04 -3.85 -2.84
C THR A 36 -5.56 -5.22 -2.38
N LEU A 37 -4.69 -6.08 -1.86
CA LEU A 37 -5.08 -7.33 -1.22
C LEU A 37 -5.40 -6.99 0.23
N GLY A 38 -6.66 -7.18 0.63
CA GLY A 38 -7.09 -6.91 1.99
C GLY A 38 -6.20 -7.65 3.00
N SER A 39 -5.67 -6.93 3.98
CA SER A 39 -4.84 -7.51 5.04
C SER A 39 -5.70 -7.90 6.25
N GLU A 40 -5.29 -8.92 6.99
CA GLU A 40 -5.90 -9.24 8.30
C GLU A 40 -5.66 -8.16 9.37
N ILE A 41 -4.74 -7.22 9.12
CA ILE A 41 -4.39 -6.15 10.04
C ILE A 41 -5.33 -4.97 9.78
N GLN A 42 -6.10 -4.60 10.80
CA GLN A 42 -7.02 -3.47 10.72
C GLN A 42 -6.33 -2.16 11.11
N VAL A 43 -6.69 -1.10 10.41
CA VAL A 43 -6.28 0.27 10.72
C VAL A 43 -7.15 0.79 11.85
N MET A 44 -6.53 1.18 12.96
CA MET A 44 -7.26 1.64 14.15
C MET A 44 -7.35 3.16 14.25
N SER A 45 -6.42 3.89 13.61
CA SER A 45 -6.36 5.36 13.66
C SER A 45 -7.00 6.00 12.44
N ASP A 46 -7.73 7.12 12.63
CA ASP A 46 -8.32 7.89 11.54
C ASP A 46 -7.25 8.47 10.59
N TRP A 47 -6.08 8.84 11.13
CA TRP A 47 -4.92 9.23 10.33
C TRP A 47 -4.37 8.07 9.51
N GLY A 48 -4.36 6.87 10.09
CA GLY A 48 -3.99 5.66 9.38
C GLY A 48 -4.92 5.39 8.19
N LYS A 49 -6.24 5.58 8.37
CA LYS A 49 -7.24 5.32 7.32
C LYS A 49 -7.03 6.23 6.10
N ILE A 50 -6.78 7.51 6.33
CA ILE A 50 -6.51 8.48 5.25
C ILE A 50 -5.26 8.05 4.48
N LEU A 51 -4.20 7.66 5.21
CA LEU A 51 -2.96 7.19 4.60
C LEU A 51 -3.18 5.93 3.75
N THR A 52 -3.98 4.99 4.24
CA THR A 52 -4.32 3.74 3.55
C THR A 52 -5.11 4.00 2.28
N VAL A 53 -6.04 4.95 2.29
CA VAL A 53 -6.78 5.34 1.09
C VAL A 53 -5.86 5.95 0.03
N ILE A 54 -4.95 6.84 0.43
CA ILE A 54 -3.95 7.44 -0.49
C ILE A 54 -3.05 6.36 -1.08
N GLU A 55 -2.58 5.44 -0.25
CA GLU A 55 -1.73 4.32 -0.68
C GLU A 55 -2.46 3.38 -1.65
N ALA A 56 -3.72 3.07 -1.39
CA ALA A 56 -4.54 2.27 -2.29
C ALA A 56 -4.75 2.95 -3.65
N ILE A 57 -5.01 4.27 -3.67
CA ILE A 57 -5.13 5.05 -4.92
C ILE A 57 -3.81 5.00 -5.71
N ALA A 58 -2.67 5.18 -5.04
CA ALA A 58 -1.37 5.09 -5.67
C ALA A 58 -1.10 3.68 -6.23
N GLY A 59 -1.50 2.63 -5.49
CA GLY A 59 -1.46 1.24 -5.92
C GLY A 59 -2.27 0.99 -7.19
N TYR A 60 -3.50 1.52 -7.27
CA TYR A 60 -4.34 1.45 -8.46
C TYR A 60 -3.72 2.14 -9.68
N ILE A 61 -3.18 3.35 -9.50
CA ILE A 61 -2.54 4.10 -10.60
C ILE A 61 -1.31 3.34 -11.12
N MET A 62 -0.47 2.84 -10.22
CA MET A 62 0.73 2.07 -10.57
C MET A 62 0.39 0.76 -11.27
N THR A 63 -0.63 0.04 -10.79
CA THR A 63 -1.11 -1.19 -11.41
C THR A 63 -1.71 -0.93 -12.79
N GLY A 64 -2.52 0.13 -12.92
CA GLY A 64 -3.07 0.57 -14.20
C GLY A 64 -1.99 0.95 -15.22
N LEU A 65 -0.94 1.65 -14.78
CA LEU A 65 0.24 1.95 -15.61
C LEU A 65 0.98 0.68 -16.04
N LEU A 66 1.18 -0.28 -15.13
CA LEU A 66 1.80 -1.58 -15.44
C LEU A 66 1.00 -2.34 -16.50
N ILE A 67 -0.32 -2.40 -16.35
CA ILE A 67 -1.22 -3.02 -17.33
C ILE A 67 -1.13 -2.28 -18.66
N ALA A 68 -1.17 -0.94 -18.66
CA ALA A 68 -1.06 -0.15 -19.89
C ALA A 68 0.26 -0.38 -20.63
N ILE A 69 1.38 -0.50 -19.90
CA ILE A 69 2.69 -0.82 -20.48
C ILE A 69 2.71 -2.24 -21.05
N LEU A 70 2.15 -3.22 -20.33
CA LEU A 70 2.05 -4.61 -20.80
C LEU A 70 1.19 -4.70 -22.07
N VAL A 71 0.01 -4.08 -22.05
CA VAL A 71 -0.90 -4.02 -23.20
C VAL A 71 -0.21 -3.38 -24.41
N ARG A 72 0.49 -2.26 -24.21
CA ARG A 72 1.27 -1.61 -25.28
C ARG A 72 2.37 -2.53 -25.82
N ARG A 73 2.99 -3.36 -24.98
CA ARG A 73 4.01 -4.32 -25.39
C ARG A 73 3.44 -5.53 -26.11
N THR A 74 2.25 -5.99 -25.75
CA THR A 74 1.62 -7.19 -26.33
C THR A 74 0.83 -6.91 -27.61
N ILE A 75 0.21 -5.73 -27.73
CA ILE A 75 -0.61 -5.33 -28.90
C ILE A 75 0.19 -4.46 -29.87
N GLY A 76 1.30 -3.86 -29.42
CA GLY A 76 2.17 -3.02 -30.23
C GLY A 76 3.26 -3.74 -31.01
N GLU A 77 3.17 -5.08 -31.16
CA GLU A 77 3.93 -5.85 -32.16
C GLU A 77 3.07 -6.12 -33.40
#